data_AF-A0A956V0S4-F1
#
_entry.id   AF-A0A956V0S4-F1
#
_cell.length_a   1.000
_cell.length_b   1.000
_cell.length_c   1.000
_cell.angle_alpha   90.00
_cell.angle_beta   90.00
_cell.angle_gamma   90.00
#
_symmetry.space_group_name_H-M   'P 1'
#
loop_
_entity.id
_entity.type
_entity.pdbx_description
1 polymer ?
#
loop_
_entity_poly.entity_id
_entity_poly.type
_entity_poly.pdbx_seq_one_letter_code
_entity_poly.pdbx_strand_id
1 'polypeptide(L)'
;MTDKTTSAEFEAYPHRVSGELVHNRAARYAKQLISHWRNDSMEVDEATNTTTVSFSQLPPDWVSATRFEVEDGRAVFTVAAPTAENAQRVAESVEEHILGFAGDRDVLEFTWNAPE
;
A
#
# COMPACT_ATOMS: atom_id res chain seq x y z
N MET A 1 -10.35 -6.90 20.05
CA MET A 1 -9.55 -7.94 19.36
C MET A 1 -8.98 -7.27 18.14
N THR A 2 -7.68 -7.01 18.11
CA THR A 2 -7.00 -6.54 16.91
C THR A 2 -6.89 -7.74 15.97
N ASP A 3 -7.52 -7.64 14.80
CA ASP A 3 -7.58 -8.72 13.83
C ASP A 3 -6.18 -8.91 13.21
N LYS A 4 -5.40 -9.86 13.74
CA LYS A 4 -4.01 -10.18 13.33
C LYS A 4 -3.89 -10.81 11.94
N THR A 5 -5.00 -10.89 11.22
CA THR A 5 -5.11 -11.65 9.97
C THR A 5 -4.34 -10.95 8.85
N THR A 6 -4.38 -9.61 8.80
CA THR A 6 -3.76 -8.81 7.74
C THR A 6 -2.24 -8.94 7.68
N SER A 7 -1.56 -8.86 8.83
CA SER A 7 -0.10 -9.03 8.88
C SER A 7 0.32 -10.47 8.56
N ALA A 8 -0.48 -11.46 8.96
CA ALA A 8 -0.23 -12.87 8.64
C ALA A 8 -0.41 -13.17 7.14
N GLU A 9 -1.44 -12.58 6.51
CA GLU A 9 -1.68 -12.67 5.07
C GLU A 9 -0.52 -12.09 4.27
N PHE A 10 -0.05 -10.90 4.66
CA PHE A 10 1.09 -10.25 4.03
C PHE A 10 2.34 -11.13 4.03
N GLU A 11 2.65 -11.77 5.16
CA GLU A 11 3.81 -12.67 5.23
C GLU A 11 3.60 -14.01 4.52
N ALA A 12 2.34 -14.44 4.32
CA ALA A 12 2.02 -15.68 3.61
C ALA A 12 2.12 -15.55 2.09
N TYR A 13 2.03 -14.34 1.54
CA TYR A 13 2.03 -14.12 0.10
C TYR A 13 3.46 -14.10 -0.50
N PRO A 14 3.73 -14.93 -1.53
CA PRO A 14 5.09 -15.12 -2.04
C PRO A 14 5.54 -14.01 -3.00
N HIS A 15 4.62 -13.34 -3.69
CA HIS A 15 4.96 -12.34 -4.69
C HIS A 15 4.85 -10.93 -4.12
N ARG A 16 5.89 -10.13 -4.33
CA ARG A 16 6.00 -8.80 -3.73
C ARG A 16 6.37 -7.76 -4.77
N VAL A 17 5.66 -6.65 -4.77
CA VAL A 17 6.00 -5.44 -5.54
C VAL A 17 6.19 -4.31 -4.54
N SER A 18 7.36 -3.68 -4.55
CA SER A 18 7.65 -2.56 -3.68
C SER A 18 7.82 -1.28 -4.49
N GLY A 19 7.37 -0.16 -3.95
CA GLY A 19 7.52 1.15 -4.55
C GLY A 19 7.77 2.22 -3.50
N GLU A 20 8.34 3.32 -3.94
CA GLU A 20 8.73 4.45 -3.10
C GLU A 20 8.16 5.74 -3.68
N LEU A 21 7.54 6.53 -2.81
CA LEU A 21 7.14 7.91 -3.08
C LEU A 21 7.99 8.84 -2.23
N VAL A 22 8.81 9.66 -2.89
CA VAL A 22 9.57 10.71 -2.22
C VAL A 22 8.82 12.04 -2.38
N HIS A 23 8.10 12.44 -1.34
CA HIS A 23 7.35 13.70 -1.32
C HIS A 23 7.05 14.16 0.11
N ASN A 24 7.09 15.47 0.37
CA ASN A 24 6.78 16.05 1.69
C ASN A 24 5.34 15.75 2.17
N ARG A 25 4.45 15.35 1.26
CA ARG A 25 3.07 14.92 1.53
C ARG A 25 2.87 13.41 1.41
N ALA A 26 3.91 12.59 1.27
CA ALA A 26 3.79 11.14 1.11
C ALA A 26 2.95 10.51 2.22
N ALA A 27 3.20 10.89 3.48
CA ALA A 27 2.41 10.50 4.65
C ALA A 27 0.91 10.82 4.51
N ARG A 28 0.59 11.98 3.90
CA ARG A 28 -0.79 12.42 3.69
C ARG A 28 -1.47 11.57 2.63
N TYR A 29 -0.81 11.31 1.50
CA TYR A 29 -1.41 10.49 0.44
C TYR A 29 -1.61 9.05 0.88
N ALA A 30 -0.66 8.48 1.63
CA ALA A 30 -0.85 7.15 2.24
C ALA A 30 -2.09 7.12 3.14
N LYS A 31 -2.26 8.12 4.02
CA LYS A 31 -3.48 8.24 4.85
C LYS A 31 -4.75 8.40 4.03
N GLN A 32 -4.72 9.17 2.95
CA GLN A 32 -5.87 9.34 2.05
C GLN A 32 -6.22 8.03 1.34
N LEU A 33 -5.21 7.26 0.89
CA LEU A 33 -5.39 5.96 0.26
C LEU A 33 -6.02 4.95 1.22
N ILE A 34 -5.48 4.86 2.44
CA ILE A 34 -6.04 4.03 3.52
C ILE A 34 -7.50 4.42 3.82
N SER A 35 -7.78 5.73 3.92
CA SER A 35 -9.13 6.22 4.17
C SER A 35 -10.07 5.97 2.98
N HIS A 36 -9.57 6.04 1.75
CA HIS A 36 -10.35 5.86 0.53
C HIS A 36 -10.77 4.41 0.37
N TRP A 37 -9.86 3.46 0.58
CA TRP A 37 -10.11 2.02 0.44
C TRP A 37 -10.68 1.35 1.70
N ARG A 38 -10.99 2.17 2.71
CA ARG A 38 -11.85 1.91 3.87
C ARG A 38 -12.03 0.40 4.16
N ASN A 39 -11.00 -0.20 4.74
CA ASN A 39 -11.02 -1.59 5.16
C ASN A 39 -11.36 -1.75 6.64
N ASP A 40 -12.09 -2.82 6.95
CA ASP A 40 -12.37 -3.24 8.33
C ASP A 40 -11.10 -3.79 9.03
N SER A 41 -10.07 -4.14 8.26
CA SER A 41 -8.84 -4.81 8.72
C SER A 41 -7.60 -3.94 8.47
N MET A 42 -7.32 -3.01 9.39
CA MET A 42 -6.10 -2.19 9.40
C MET A 42 -5.30 -2.45 10.67
N GLU A 43 -4.01 -2.70 10.52
CA GLU A 43 -3.08 -2.86 11.63
C GLU A 43 -2.02 -1.75 11.56
N VAL A 44 -1.89 -0.97 12.64
CA VAL A 44 -0.87 0.07 12.78
C VAL A 44 0.13 -0.39 13.83
N ASP A 45 1.39 -0.50 13.43
CA ASP A 45 2.52 -0.65 14.33
C ASP A 45 3.11 0.74 14.62
N GLU A 46 2.77 1.28 15.80
CA GLU A 46 3.25 2.59 16.25
C GLU A 46 4.75 2.60 16.58
N ALA A 47 5.38 1.44 16.80
CA ALA A 47 6.82 1.36 17.12
C ALA A 47 7.67 1.54 15.86
N THR A 48 7.18 1.10 14.71
CA THR A 48 7.86 1.17 13.41
C THR A 48 7.21 2.17 12.45
N ASN A 49 6.17 2.89 12.91
CA ASN A 49 5.34 3.77 12.09
C ASN A 49 4.83 3.08 10.79
N THR A 50 4.60 1.78 10.87
CA THR A 50 4.20 0.93 9.75
C THR A 50 2.71 0.67 9.83
N THR A 51 2.00 0.83 8.72
CA THR A 51 0.59 0.48 8.62
C THR A 51 0.42 -0.63 7.60
N THR A 52 -0.19 -1.75 7.99
CA THR A 52 -0.54 -2.83 7.06
C THR A 52 -2.05 -2.86 6.86
N VAL A 53 -2.48 -2.93 5.61
CA VAL A 53 -3.89 -2.93 5.22
C VAL A 53 -4.15 -4.08 4.27
N SER A 54 -5.15 -4.89 4.57
CA SER A 54 -5.70 -5.87 3.63
C SER A 54 -6.76 -5.17 2.80
N PHE A 55 -6.89 -5.49 1.51
CA PHE A 55 -7.80 -4.79 0.61
C PHE A 55 -9.07 -5.60 0.34
N SER A 56 -10.20 -5.25 0.97
CA SER A 56 -11.51 -5.91 0.72
C SER A 56 -12.34 -5.28 -0.40
N GLN A 57 -12.05 -4.04 -0.80
CA GLN A 57 -12.77 -3.33 -1.86
C GLN A 57 -12.19 -3.55 -3.27
N LEU A 58 -11.02 -4.19 -3.35
CA LEU A 58 -10.55 -4.68 -4.64
C LEU A 58 -11.51 -5.77 -5.15
N PRO A 59 -11.53 -6.01 -6.48
CA PRO A 59 -12.23 -7.16 -7.03
C PRO A 59 -11.88 -8.42 -6.21
N PRO A 60 -12.83 -9.32 -5.90
CA PRO A 60 -12.58 -10.46 -5.03
C PRO A 60 -11.51 -11.41 -5.55
N ASP A 61 -11.16 -11.32 -6.84
CA ASP A 61 -10.06 -12.01 -7.49
C ASP A 61 -8.67 -11.37 -7.26
N TRP A 62 -8.60 -10.14 -6.74
CA TRP A 62 -7.38 -9.36 -6.51
C TRP A 62 -6.94 -9.45 -5.04
N VAL A 63 -6.86 -10.69 -4.54
CA VAL A 63 -6.39 -11.00 -3.19
C VAL A 63 -4.97 -10.45 -3.00
N SER A 64 -4.79 -9.57 -2.01
CA SER A 64 -3.52 -8.92 -1.71
C SER A 64 -3.53 -8.31 -0.31
N ALA A 65 -2.33 -8.08 0.23
CA ALA A 65 -2.11 -7.30 1.44
C ALA A 65 -1.03 -6.26 1.16
N THR A 66 -1.17 -5.05 1.67
CA THR A 66 -0.20 -3.98 1.43
C THR A 66 0.29 -3.36 2.72
N ARG A 67 1.60 -3.21 2.80
CA ARG A 67 2.33 -2.55 3.88
C ARG A 67 2.75 -1.16 3.44
N PHE A 68 2.52 -0.20 4.31
CA PHE A 68 2.85 1.20 4.15
C PHE A 68 3.83 1.58 5.25
N GLU A 69 5.03 2.01 4.86
CA GLU A 69 6.06 2.48 5.79
C GLU A 69 6.33 3.95 5.47
N VAL A 70 6.13 4.83 6.44
CA VAL A 70 6.29 6.27 6.24
C VAL A 70 7.42 6.77 7.10
N GLU A 71 8.42 7.35 6.46
CA GLU A 71 9.61 7.91 7.11
C GLU A 71 9.92 9.27 6.48
N ASP A 72 10.05 10.31 7.30
CA ASP A 72 10.41 11.70 6.95
C ASP A 72 10.49 12.07 5.45
N GLY A 73 9.33 12.36 4.85
CA GLY A 73 9.23 12.84 3.46
C GLY A 73 9.22 11.73 2.41
N ARG A 74 9.14 10.48 2.82
CA ARG A 74 9.12 9.28 1.99
C ARG A 74 8.03 8.31 2.48
N ALA A 75 7.40 7.62 1.53
CA ALA A 75 6.54 6.49 1.82
C ALA A 75 6.97 5.29 0.97
N VAL A 76 7.17 4.15 1.61
CA VAL A 76 7.40 2.87 0.94
C VAL A 76 6.10 2.08 0.97
N PHE A 77 5.74 1.57 -0.20
CA PHE A 77 4.55 0.76 -0.45
C PHE A 77 5.03 -0.62 -0.81
N THR A 78 4.67 -1.64 -0.04
CA THR A 78 4.94 -3.02 -0.42
C THR A 78 3.62 -3.75 -0.57
N VAL A 79 3.34 -4.24 -1.76
CA VAL A 79 2.16 -5.05 -2.08
C VAL A 79 2.59 -6.50 -2.12
N ALA A 80 1.94 -7.36 -1.34
CA ALA A 80 2.12 -8.80 -1.38
C ALA A 80 0.84 -9.47 -1.88
N ALA A 81 0.97 -10.45 -2.79
CA ALA A 81 -0.16 -11.19 -3.33
C ALA A 81 0.17 -12.66 -3.65
N PRO A 82 -0.85 -13.53 -3.82
CA PRO A 82 -0.67 -14.91 -4.25
C PRO A 82 -0.09 -15.06 -5.66
N THR A 83 -0.20 -14.03 -6.52
CA THR A 83 0.34 -14.02 -7.89
C THR A 83 1.05 -12.70 -8.18
N ALA A 84 2.10 -12.74 -9.00
CA ALA A 84 2.82 -11.53 -9.43
C ALA A 84 1.92 -10.55 -10.20
N GLU A 85 0.97 -11.06 -10.99
CA GLU A 85 -0.02 -10.25 -11.72
C GLU A 85 -0.91 -9.46 -10.75
N ASN A 86 -1.37 -10.08 -9.66
CA ASN A 86 -2.17 -9.38 -8.66
C ASN A 86 -1.33 -8.35 -7.89
N ALA A 87 -0.09 -8.68 -7.51
CA ALA A 87 0.79 -7.73 -6.84
C ALA A 87 1.04 -6.49 -7.71
N GLN A 88 1.30 -6.70 -9.00
CA GLN A 88 1.54 -5.62 -9.96
C GLN A 88 0.29 -4.76 -10.19
N ARG A 89 -0.87 -5.38 -10.44
CA ARG A 89 -2.13 -4.62 -10.63
C ARG A 89 -2.49 -3.76 -9.43
N VAL A 90 -2.27 -4.28 -8.23
CA VAL A 90 -2.57 -3.55 -7.00
C VAL A 90 -1.56 -2.43 -6.78
N ALA A 91 -0.28 -2.62 -7.11
CA ALA A 91 0.71 -1.55 -7.13
C ALA A 91 0.32 -0.43 -8.11
N GLU A 92 -0.10 -0.76 -9.33
CA GLU A 92 -0.60 0.20 -10.31
C GLU A 92 -1.81 0.98 -9.77
N SER A 93 -2.76 0.28 -9.13
CA SER A 93 -3.92 0.92 -8.49
C SER A 93 -3.50 1.87 -7.35
N VAL A 94 -2.52 1.50 -6.53
CA VAL A 94 -1.95 2.39 -5.48
C VAL A 94 -1.43 3.67 -6.11
N GLU A 95 -0.63 3.56 -7.18
CA GLU A 95 -0.06 4.72 -7.87
C GLU A 95 -1.15 5.61 -8.48
N GLU A 96 -2.09 5.04 -9.23
CA GLU A 96 -3.18 5.80 -9.86
C GLU A 96 -3.98 6.63 -8.86
N HIS A 97 -4.31 6.05 -7.69
CA HIS A 97 -5.06 6.76 -6.66
C HIS A 97 -4.23 7.86 -6.00
N ILE A 98 -2.94 7.61 -5.74
CA ILE A 98 -2.03 8.61 -5.18
C ILE A 98 -1.86 9.79 -6.16
N LEU A 99 -1.66 9.51 -7.46
CA LEU A 99 -1.64 10.52 -8.51
C LEU A 99 -2.97 11.28 -8.57
N GLY A 100 -4.10 10.59 -8.44
CA GLY A 100 -5.43 11.20 -8.36
C GLY A 100 -5.61 12.14 -7.15
N PHE A 101 -5.03 11.79 -5.99
CA PHE A 101 -5.09 12.64 -4.79
C PHE A 101 -4.20 13.88 -4.89
N ALA A 102 -3.02 13.74 -5.51
CA ALA A 102 -2.13 14.87 -5.81
C ALA A 102 -2.75 15.83 -6.83
N GLY A 103 -3.39 15.27 -7.86
CA GLY A 103 -3.87 16.01 -9.03
C GLY A 103 -2.72 16.78 -9.72
N ASP A 104 -3.05 17.85 -10.44
CA ASP A 104 -2.05 18.65 -11.17
C ASP A 104 -1.15 19.54 -10.27
N ARG A 105 -1.31 19.45 -8.94
CA ARG A 105 -0.71 20.39 -7.99
C ARG A 105 0.64 19.96 -7.45
N ASP A 106 0.90 18.66 -7.42
CA ASP A 106 2.09 18.09 -6.82
C ASP A 106 2.76 17.18 -7.87
N VAL A 107 4.05 17.40 -8.15
CA VAL A 107 4.84 16.51 -9.02
C VAL A 107 5.35 15.38 -8.13
N LEU A 108 4.86 14.17 -8.35
CA LEU A 108 5.22 13.01 -7.55
C LEU A 108 6.34 12.23 -8.24
N GLU A 109 7.41 11.97 -7.50
CA GLU A 109 8.44 11.03 -7.90
C GLU A 109 8.12 9.67 -7.27
N PHE A 110 7.43 8.83 -8.04
CA PHE A 110 7.07 7.47 -7.66
C PHE A 110 7.94 6.48 -8.42
N THR A 111 8.59 5.55 -7.72
CA THR A 111 9.42 4.50 -8.33
C THR A 111 8.93 3.13 -7.86
N TRP A 112 8.73 2.20 -8.80
CA TRP A 112 8.41 0.80 -8.48
C TRP A 112 9.58 -0.13 -8.82
N ASN A 113 9.80 -1.12 -7.95
CA ASN A 113 10.65 -2.27 -8.21
C ASN A 113 9.84 -3.35 -8.94
N ALA A 114 10.53 -4.17 -9.73
CA ALA A 114 9.91 -5.32 -10.37
C ALA A 114 9.40 -6.34 -9.32
N PRO A 115 8.35 -7.12 -9.64
CA PRO A 115 7.86 -8.16 -8.75
C PRO A 115 8.95 -9.21 -8.42
N GLU A 116 9.06 -9.56 -7.14
CA GLU A 116 9.88 -10.67 -6.62
C GLU A 116 9.14 -12.02 -6.61
#